data_AF-A0A4U6L5G3-F1
#
_entry.id   AF-A0A4U6L5G3-F1
#
_cell.length_a   1.000
_cell.length_b   1.000
_cell.length_c   1.000
_cell.angle_alpha   90.00
_cell.angle_beta   90.00
_cell.angle_gamma   90.00
#
_symmetry.space_group_name_H-M   'P 1'
#
loop_
_entity.id
_entity.type
_entity.pdbx_description
1 polymer ?
#
loop_
_entity_poly.entity_id
_entity_poly.type
_entity_poly.pdbx_seq_one_letter_code
_entity_poly.pdbx_strand_id
1 'polypeptide(L)'
;MYYLNKMLEYNKENGIIINKYIRKTIQKQIRIHNKYIYRYDRVTQAIEWIEDNFYLTTGNLMKIELLPTQKWWYELMLGYDMVDEKGVQVNLINEIFLNLGRGSGKSSLMATRVLNWMILGGQYGGESLVIAYDNTQARHVFDQVRNQTEASDTLRVYNENKIFKSTKQGLEFTSFKTTFKKQTNDTLRAQGGNSSLNIFDEVHTYGEDITESVNKGSRQKQDNWQSIYITSGGLKRDGLYDKLVERFKSEEEFYNDRSFGLLYMLENHEQVKDKKNWTMALPLIGNVPKWSGVIEEYELAQGDPALQNKFLAFNMGLPMQDTAYYFTPQDTKLTDFNLSVFNKNR
;
A
#
# COMPACT_ATOMS: atom_id res chain seq x y z
N MET A 1 9.11 -5.40 18.44
CA MET A 1 8.74 -5.49 17.00
C MET A 1 8.11 -6.85 16.73
N TYR A 2 6.82 -7.03 17.02
CA TYR A 2 6.16 -8.33 16.98
C TYR A 2 5.82 -8.75 15.54
N TYR A 3 5.15 -7.89 14.77
CA TYR A 3 4.66 -8.26 13.43
C TYR A 3 5.77 -8.27 12.39
N LEU A 4 6.82 -7.46 12.54
CA LEU A 4 8.07 -7.61 11.78
C LEU A 4 8.64 -9.03 11.92
N ASN A 5 8.78 -9.52 13.15
CA ASN A 5 9.36 -10.84 13.40
C ASN A 5 8.48 -11.95 12.80
N LYS A 6 7.15 -11.83 12.89
CA LYS A 6 6.21 -12.75 12.25
C LYS A 6 6.29 -12.74 10.73
N MET A 7 6.46 -11.57 10.12
CA MET A 7 6.67 -11.44 8.68
C MET A 7 7.99 -12.11 8.25
N LEU A 8 9.08 -11.91 9.01
CA LEU A 8 10.37 -12.53 8.70
C LEU A 8 10.36 -14.06 8.84
N GLU A 9 9.69 -14.58 9.88
CA GLU A 9 9.46 -16.01 10.09
C GLU A 9 8.70 -16.61 8.90
N TYR A 10 7.54 -16.03 8.56
CA TYR A 10 6.74 -16.44 7.42
C TYR A 10 7.51 -16.39 6.10
N ASN A 11 8.27 -15.32 5.85
CA ASN A 11 9.06 -15.18 4.63
C ASN A 11 10.13 -16.26 4.52
N LYS A 12 10.80 -16.60 5.62
CA LYS A 12 11.81 -17.66 5.65
C LYS A 12 11.19 -19.02 5.33
N GLU A 13 10.03 -19.33 5.92
CA GLU A 13 9.31 -20.59 5.69
C GLU A 13 8.81 -20.74 4.25
N ASN A 14 8.39 -19.62 3.64
CA ASN A 14 7.78 -19.61 2.31
C ASN A 14 8.75 -19.20 1.19
N GLY A 15 10.04 -19.01 1.49
CA GLY A 15 11.05 -18.62 0.50
C GLY A 15 10.81 -17.24 -0.14
N ILE A 16 10.16 -16.33 0.58
CA ILE A 16 9.89 -14.95 0.12
C ILE A 16 11.17 -14.12 0.23
N ILE A 17 11.61 -13.58 -0.89
CA ILE A 17 12.84 -12.80 -0.98
C ILE A 17 12.51 -11.30 -0.81
N ILE A 18 13.26 -10.63 0.05
CA ILE A 18 13.16 -9.17 0.24
C ILE A 18 14.32 -8.44 -0.45
N ASN A 19 13.98 -7.37 -1.17
CA ASN A 19 14.96 -6.50 -1.82
C ASN A 19 15.71 -5.61 -0.80
N LYS A 20 16.74 -4.91 -1.27
CA LYS A 20 17.55 -3.97 -0.50
C LYS A 20 16.76 -2.82 0.14
N TYR A 21 15.68 -2.37 -0.49
CA TYR A 21 14.87 -1.25 0.00
C TYR A 21 14.03 -1.65 1.21
N ILE A 22 13.41 -2.84 1.18
CA ILE A 22 12.70 -3.41 2.32
C ILE A 22 13.66 -3.72 3.47
N ARG A 23 14.88 -4.21 3.18
CA ARG A 23 15.93 -4.38 4.19
C ARG A 23 16.31 -3.04 4.86
N LYS A 24 16.45 -1.97 4.07
CA LYS A 24 16.72 -0.61 4.57
C LYS A 24 15.57 -0.11 5.46
N THR A 25 14.31 -0.39 5.09
CA THR A 25 13.13 -0.07 5.92
C THR A 25 13.10 -0.85 7.23
N ILE A 26 13.48 -2.11 7.23
CA ILE A 26 13.61 -2.92 8.46
C ILE A 26 14.70 -2.34 9.37
N GLN A 27 15.86 -1.98 8.83
CA GLN A 27 16.93 -1.33 9.60
C GLN A 27 16.46 0.00 10.21
N LYS A 28 15.70 0.80 9.45
CA LYS A 28 15.08 2.03 9.96
C LYS A 28 14.08 1.75 11.09
N GLN A 29 13.22 0.73 10.95
CA GLN A 29 12.28 0.35 12.01
C GLN A 29 13.02 -0.09 13.28
N ILE A 30 14.11 -0.86 13.17
CA ILE A 30 14.93 -1.27 14.32
C ILE A 30 15.49 -0.03 15.04
N ARG A 31 15.98 0.97 14.30
CA ARG A 31 16.46 2.24 14.86
C ARG A 31 15.35 3.00 15.60
N ILE A 32 14.16 3.10 15.00
CA ILE A 32 12.99 3.76 15.58
C ILE A 32 12.51 3.03 16.84
N HIS A 33 12.53 1.70 16.83
CA HIS A 33 12.04 0.87 17.95
C HIS A 33 12.78 1.12 19.26
N ASN A 34 14.07 1.45 19.19
CA ASN A 34 14.89 1.75 20.35
C ASN A 34 14.74 3.19 20.88
N LYS A 35 14.05 4.06 20.12
CA LYS A 35 13.96 5.51 20.40
C LYS A 35 12.56 5.97 20.81
N TYR A 36 11.52 5.29 20.34
CA TYR A 36 10.14 5.74 20.44
C TYR A 36 9.25 4.76 21.20
N ILE A 37 8.06 5.23 21.59
CA ILE A 37 7.12 4.44 22.37
C ILE A 37 6.46 3.42 21.43
N TYR A 38 6.76 2.14 21.63
CA TYR A 38 6.17 1.07 20.84
C TYR A 38 4.75 0.71 21.34
N ARG A 39 3.76 0.74 20.45
CA ARG A 39 2.33 0.54 20.71
C ARG A 39 1.83 -0.77 20.12
N TYR A 40 2.35 -1.89 20.65
CA TYR A 40 1.89 -3.23 20.27
C TYR A 40 0.38 -3.42 20.49
N ASP A 41 -0.13 -2.85 21.58
CA ASP A 41 -1.54 -2.84 21.97
C ASP A 41 -2.42 -2.26 20.86
N ARG A 42 -2.07 -1.06 20.37
CA ARG A 42 -2.83 -0.37 19.31
C ARG A 42 -2.81 -1.14 18.01
N VAL A 43 -1.65 -1.66 17.62
CA VAL A 43 -1.50 -2.41 16.36
C VAL A 43 -2.32 -3.70 16.41
N THR A 44 -2.25 -4.43 17.52
CA THR A 44 -2.99 -5.69 17.68
C THR A 44 -4.49 -5.45 17.73
N GLN A 45 -4.95 -4.44 18.47
CA GLN A 45 -6.37 -4.05 18.47
C GLN A 45 -6.86 -3.71 17.05
N ALA A 46 -6.06 -2.98 16.26
CA ALA A 46 -6.42 -2.65 14.89
C ALA A 46 -6.50 -3.90 13.99
N ILE A 47 -5.54 -4.81 14.09
CA ILE A 47 -5.49 -6.05 13.30
C ILE A 47 -6.65 -6.98 13.66
N GLU A 48 -6.85 -7.26 14.96
CA GLU A 48 -7.95 -8.12 15.43
C GLU A 48 -9.30 -7.55 15.01
N TRP A 49 -9.49 -6.24 15.20
CA TRP A 49 -10.72 -5.58 14.77
C TRP A 49 -10.93 -5.69 13.24
N ILE A 50 -9.87 -5.62 12.43
CA ILE A 50 -9.98 -5.80 10.98
C ILE A 50 -10.36 -7.24 10.64
N GLU A 51 -9.67 -8.23 11.20
CA GLU A 51 -9.93 -9.65 10.89
C GLU A 51 -11.30 -10.13 11.42
N ASP A 52 -11.80 -9.50 12.48
CA ASP A 52 -13.12 -9.79 13.03
C ASP A 52 -14.27 -9.21 12.20
N ASN A 53 -14.06 -8.06 11.57
CA ASN A 53 -15.15 -7.28 10.99
C ASN A 53 -15.14 -7.18 9.46
N PHE A 54 -14.01 -7.40 8.77
CA PHE A 54 -13.93 -7.12 7.33
C PHE A 54 -14.11 -8.37 6.49
N TYR A 55 -14.70 -8.18 5.31
CA TYR A 55 -14.97 -9.26 4.38
C TYR A 55 -14.33 -8.99 3.02
N LEU A 56 -13.86 -10.03 2.35
CA LEU A 56 -13.57 -9.97 0.92
C LEU A 56 -14.90 -9.82 0.18
N THR A 57 -15.17 -8.63 -0.35
CA THR A 57 -16.43 -8.30 -1.07
C THR A 57 -16.38 -8.64 -2.55
N THR A 58 -15.24 -9.11 -3.07
CA THR A 58 -15.06 -9.54 -4.46
C THR A 58 -14.85 -11.05 -4.49
N GLY A 59 -15.74 -11.77 -5.18
CA GLY A 59 -15.76 -13.23 -5.19
C GLY A 59 -16.68 -13.77 -4.10
N ASN A 60 -16.17 -14.69 -3.27
CA ASN A 60 -16.92 -15.25 -2.16
C ASN A 60 -16.83 -14.35 -0.93
N LEU A 61 -17.97 -14.09 -0.29
CA LEU A 61 -18.03 -13.34 0.95
C LEU A 61 -17.38 -14.15 2.08
N MET A 62 -16.16 -13.79 2.46
CA MET A 62 -15.40 -14.44 3.53
C MET A 62 -14.65 -13.38 4.33
N LYS A 63 -14.38 -13.64 5.62
CA LYS A 63 -13.60 -12.70 6.43
C LYS A 63 -12.21 -12.50 5.83
N ILE A 64 -11.70 -11.26 5.92
CA ILE A 64 -10.33 -10.95 5.54
C ILE A 64 -9.41 -11.51 6.62
N GLU A 65 -8.41 -12.28 6.21
CA GLU A 65 -7.25 -12.58 7.03
C GLU A 65 -6.06 -11.80 6.46
N LEU A 66 -5.43 -10.98 7.29
CA LEU A 66 -4.28 -10.19 6.87
C LEU A 66 -3.04 -11.08 6.85
N LEU A 67 -2.34 -11.08 5.72
CA LEU A 67 -1.07 -11.78 5.60
C LEU A 67 -0.03 -11.16 6.54
N PRO A 68 0.98 -11.91 7.01
CA PRO A 68 2.01 -11.40 7.93
C PRO A 68 2.66 -10.09 7.46
N THR A 69 2.90 -9.95 6.16
CA THR A 69 3.42 -8.73 5.55
C THR A 69 2.45 -7.54 5.67
N GLN A 70 1.14 -7.75 5.51
CA GLN A 70 0.14 -6.70 5.71
C GLN A 70 0.02 -6.30 7.19
N LYS A 71 0.09 -7.28 8.11
CA LYS A 71 0.14 -7.04 9.56
C LYS A 71 1.37 -6.19 9.94
N TRP A 72 2.52 -6.45 9.32
CA TRP A 72 3.70 -5.61 9.48
C TRP A 72 3.49 -4.19 8.94
N TRP A 73 2.78 -3.99 7.83
CA TRP A 73 2.46 -2.63 7.36
C TRP A 73 1.62 -1.86 8.38
N TYR A 74 0.66 -2.51 9.05
CA TYR A 74 -0.08 -1.90 10.16
C TYR A 74 0.81 -1.57 11.36
N GLU A 75 1.78 -2.42 11.69
CA GLU A 75 2.78 -2.13 12.72
C GLU A 75 3.59 -0.87 12.38
N LEU A 76 3.94 -0.66 11.10
CA LEU A 76 4.59 0.58 10.66
C LEU A 76 3.65 1.79 10.70
N MET A 77 2.37 1.61 10.35
CA MET A 77 1.37 2.69 10.34
C MET A 77 1.03 3.21 11.75
N LEU A 78 0.91 2.31 12.73
CA LEU A 78 0.26 2.58 14.02
C LEU A 78 1.14 2.28 15.24
N GLY A 79 2.28 1.60 15.05
CA GLY A 79 3.01 0.97 16.14
C GLY A 79 3.95 1.87 16.92
N TYR A 80 4.07 3.15 16.58
CA TYR A 80 5.03 4.04 17.23
C TYR A 80 4.41 5.39 17.55
N ASP A 81 4.59 5.82 18.79
CA ASP A 81 4.24 7.15 19.25
C ASP A 81 5.49 7.96 19.62
N MET A 82 5.34 9.27 19.54
CA MET A 82 6.24 10.25 20.14
C MET A 82 5.45 11.18 21.07
N VAL A 83 6.16 11.89 21.94
CA VAL A 83 5.60 13.05 22.64
C VAL A 83 5.96 14.28 21.82
N ASP A 84 4.95 15.06 21.44
CA ASP A 84 5.16 16.29 20.67
C ASP A 84 5.66 17.46 21.55
N GLU A 85 5.89 18.61 20.93
CA GLU A 85 6.35 19.82 21.61
C GLU A 85 5.37 20.35 22.67
N LYS A 86 4.09 19.96 22.60
CA LYS A 86 3.04 20.33 23.55
C LYS A 86 2.92 19.31 24.69
N GLY A 87 3.73 18.25 24.69
CA GLY A 87 3.66 17.18 25.69
C GLY A 87 2.57 16.14 25.40
N VAL A 88 1.98 16.15 24.21
CA VAL A 88 0.91 15.22 23.82
C VAL A 88 1.51 13.99 23.15
N GLN A 89 1.04 12.80 23.54
CA GLN A 89 1.43 11.56 22.88
C GLN A 89 0.68 11.43 21.53
N VAL A 90 1.42 11.42 20.44
CA VAL A 90 0.93 11.41 19.06
C VAL A 90 1.58 10.28 18.26
N ASN A 91 0.90 9.82 17.21
CA ASN A 91 1.45 8.83 16.28
C ASN A 91 2.71 9.42 15.61
N LEU A 92 3.80 8.66 15.63
CA LEU A 92 5.08 9.10 15.07
C LEU A 92 5.01 9.21 13.54
N ILE A 93 4.36 8.24 12.91
CA ILE A 93 4.44 8.00 11.47
C ILE A 93 3.33 8.76 10.73
N ASN A 94 3.75 9.76 9.97
CA ASN A 94 2.87 10.63 9.23
C ASN A 94 2.83 10.29 7.74
N GLU A 95 3.85 9.64 7.18
CA GLU A 95 3.89 9.36 5.74
C GLU A 95 4.31 7.92 5.46
N ILE A 96 3.52 7.19 4.67
CA ILE A 96 3.88 5.84 4.20
C ILE A 96 3.73 5.77 2.69
N PHE A 97 4.79 5.35 2.02
CA PHE A 97 4.75 5.07 0.58
C PHE A 97 4.76 3.56 0.33
N LEU A 98 3.62 3.03 -0.11
CA LEU A 98 3.45 1.62 -0.48
C LEU A 98 3.47 1.47 -2.00
N ASN A 99 4.66 1.17 -2.52
CA ASN A 99 4.89 0.84 -3.92
C ASN A 99 4.95 -0.67 -4.07
N LEU A 100 3.98 -1.26 -4.76
CA LEU A 100 3.82 -2.71 -4.83
C LEU A 100 3.12 -3.09 -6.12
N GLY A 101 3.53 -4.18 -6.77
CA GLY A 101 2.98 -4.54 -8.08
C GLY A 101 1.45 -4.65 -8.12
N ARG A 102 0.87 -4.53 -9.32
CA ARG A 102 -0.56 -4.55 -9.60
C ARG A 102 -1.22 -5.85 -9.10
N GLY A 103 -2.51 -5.77 -8.74
CA GLY A 103 -3.29 -6.93 -8.32
C GLY A 103 -3.00 -7.43 -6.89
N SER A 104 -2.30 -6.63 -6.09
CA SER A 104 -1.91 -6.96 -4.71
C SER A 104 -2.90 -6.54 -3.61
N GLY A 105 -4.05 -5.97 -3.98
CA GLY A 105 -5.08 -5.61 -3.01
C GLY A 105 -4.80 -4.36 -2.15
N LYS A 106 -3.89 -3.46 -2.58
CA LYS A 106 -3.56 -2.21 -1.87
C LYS A 106 -4.79 -1.36 -1.54
N SER A 107 -5.66 -1.10 -2.53
CA SER A 107 -6.87 -0.30 -2.37
C SER A 107 -7.84 -0.91 -1.36
N SER A 108 -8.02 -2.24 -1.41
CA SER A 108 -8.85 -2.98 -0.44
C SER A 108 -8.31 -2.87 0.97
N LEU A 109 -6.98 -2.96 1.14
CA LEU A 109 -6.34 -2.73 2.44
C LEU A 109 -6.59 -1.31 2.94
N MET A 110 -6.54 -0.30 2.07
CA MET A 110 -6.81 1.09 2.49
C MET A 110 -8.24 1.28 3.00
N ALA A 111 -9.21 0.53 2.47
CA ALA A 111 -10.56 0.54 3.01
C ALA A 111 -10.60 0.09 4.49
N THR A 112 -9.84 -0.96 4.83
CA THR A 112 -9.71 -1.44 6.22
C THR A 112 -9.06 -0.39 7.13
N ARG A 113 -8.04 0.32 6.63
CA ARG A 113 -7.36 1.40 7.36
C ARG A 113 -8.26 2.60 7.60
N VAL A 114 -9.05 3.01 6.62
CA VAL A 114 -9.99 4.15 6.72
C VAL A 114 -11.07 3.85 7.76
N LEU A 115 -11.71 2.69 7.69
CA LEU A 115 -12.76 2.33 8.65
C LEU A 115 -12.21 2.14 10.07
N ASN A 116 -11.00 1.57 10.20
CA ASN A 116 -10.29 1.53 11.48
C ASN A 116 -10.07 2.93 12.05
N TRP A 117 -9.66 3.90 11.22
CA TRP A 117 -9.49 5.29 11.66
C TRP A 117 -10.82 5.94 12.05
N MET A 118 -11.89 5.76 11.27
CA MET A 118 -13.20 6.37 11.58
C MET A 118 -13.75 5.88 12.92
N ILE A 119 -13.57 4.60 13.24
CA ILE A 119 -14.19 3.96 14.41
C ILE A 119 -13.26 3.97 15.63
N LEU A 120 -11.97 3.67 15.45
CA LEU A 120 -11.01 3.49 16.54
C LEU A 120 -9.94 4.61 16.61
N GLY A 121 -9.90 5.52 15.64
CA GLY A 121 -8.90 6.59 15.60
C GLY A 121 -9.08 7.65 16.68
N GLY A 122 -10.25 7.73 17.33
CA GLY A 122 -10.51 8.60 18.49
C GLY A 122 -10.53 10.10 18.19
N GLN A 123 -10.42 10.50 16.92
CA GLN A 123 -10.36 11.91 16.53
C GLN A 123 -11.75 12.48 16.27
N TYR A 124 -12.28 13.18 17.27
CA TYR A 124 -13.60 13.81 17.15
C TYR A 124 -13.62 14.86 16.03
N GLY A 125 -14.56 14.74 15.10
CA GLY A 125 -14.71 15.66 13.97
C GLY A 125 -13.62 15.53 12.90
N GLY A 126 -12.81 14.48 12.93
CA GLY A 126 -11.73 14.26 11.96
C GLY A 126 -12.25 14.07 10.54
N GLU A 127 -11.39 14.36 9.56
CA GLU A 127 -11.68 14.14 8.14
C GLU A 127 -10.63 13.23 7.51
N SER A 128 -11.08 12.23 6.75
CA SER A 128 -10.24 11.40 5.90
C SER A 128 -10.60 11.60 4.43
N LEU A 129 -9.58 11.58 3.58
CA LEU A 129 -9.71 11.75 2.14
C LEU A 129 -9.10 10.57 1.41
N VAL A 130 -9.80 10.09 0.37
CA VAL A 130 -9.13 9.41 -0.75
C VAL A 130 -8.98 10.38 -1.91
N ILE A 131 -7.76 10.51 -2.40
CA ILE A 131 -7.38 11.36 -3.51
C ILE A 131 -6.91 10.42 -4.63
N ALA A 132 -7.50 10.53 -5.81
CA ALA A 132 -7.11 9.79 -7.02
C ALA A 132 -6.96 10.74 -8.22
N TYR A 133 -6.47 10.25 -9.36
CA TYR A 133 -6.35 11.05 -10.57
C TYR A 133 -7.70 11.58 -11.07
N ASP A 134 -8.69 10.70 -11.08
CA ASP A 134 -10.03 11.03 -11.52
C ASP A 134 -11.10 10.51 -10.55
N ASN A 135 -12.34 10.96 -10.76
CA ASN A 135 -13.48 10.58 -9.93
C ASN A 135 -13.84 9.09 -10.02
N THR A 136 -13.48 8.41 -11.10
CA THR A 136 -13.73 6.97 -11.29
C THR A 136 -12.77 6.17 -10.44
N GLN A 137 -11.49 6.52 -10.45
CA GLN A 137 -10.48 5.91 -9.59
C GLN A 137 -10.77 6.18 -8.11
N ALA A 138 -11.13 7.43 -7.77
CA ALA A 138 -11.50 7.80 -6.42
C ALA A 138 -12.74 7.04 -5.91
N ARG A 139 -13.65 6.60 -6.81
CA ARG A 139 -14.77 5.74 -6.45
C ARG A 139 -14.34 4.34 -6.03
N HIS A 140 -13.25 3.78 -6.55
CA HIS A 140 -12.87 2.40 -6.24
C HIS A 140 -12.62 2.18 -4.74
N VAL A 141 -11.72 2.97 -4.12
CA VAL A 141 -11.48 2.89 -2.67
C VAL A 141 -12.73 3.31 -1.89
N PHE A 142 -13.42 4.35 -2.35
CA PHE A 142 -14.61 4.87 -1.67
C PHE A 142 -15.73 3.85 -1.56
N ASP A 143 -16.05 3.20 -2.68
CA ASP A 143 -17.09 2.18 -2.74
C ASP A 143 -16.66 0.92 -1.98
N GLN A 144 -15.36 0.58 -1.98
CA GLN A 144 -14.85 -0.50 -1.11
C GLN A 144 -15.11 -0.20 0.37
N VAL A 145 -14.80 1.01 0.85
CA VAL A 145 -15.12 1.44 2.23
C VAL A 145 -16.62 1.32 2.50
N ARG A 146 -17.46 1.87 1.61
CA ARG A 146 -18.91 1.82 1.77
C ARG A 146 -19.44 0.39 1.83
N ASN A 147 -19.00 -0.47 0.91
CA ASN A 147 -19.46 -1.85 0.83
C ASN A 147 -19.11 -2.65 2.09
N GLN A 148 -17.97 -2.37 2.74
CA GLN A 148 -17.63 -3.01 4.03
C GLN A 148 -18.63 -2.65 5.14
N THR A 149 -19.18 -1.43 5.12
CA THR A 149 -20.20 -1.01 6.10
C THR A 149 -21.52 -1.76 5.96
N GLU A 150 -21.75 -2.41 4.82
CA GLU A 150 -22.95 -3.21 4.54
C GLU A 150 -22.69 -4.71 4.67
N ALA A 151 -21.48 -5.16 4.32
CA ALA A 151 -21.11 -6.58 4.32
C ALA A 151 -20.84 -7.13 5.73
N SER A 152 -20.18 -6.35 6.58
CA SER A 152 -19.82 -6.75 7.94
C SER A 152 -21.05 -6.83 8.84
N ASP A 153 -21.21 -7.90 9.62
CA ASP A 153 -22.35 -8.00 10.56
C ASP A 153 -22.38 -6.83 11.56
N THR A 154 -21.24 -6.51 12.18
CA THR A 154 -21.12 -5.39 13.12
C THR A 154 -21.35 -4.05 12.42
N LEU A 155 -20.70 -3.82 11.28
CA LEU A 155 -20.81 -2.52 10.61
C LEU A 155 -22.19 -2.33 9.95
N ARG A 156 -22.85 -3.42 9.54
CA ARG A 156 -24.21 -3.41 9.03
C ARG A 156 -25.19 -2.97 10.10
N VAL A 157 -25.04 -3.47 11.33
CA VAL A 157 -25.81 -2.98 12.49
C VAL A 157 -25.58 -1.48 12.69
N TYR A 158 -24.34 -0.99 12.56
CA TYR A 158 -24.05 0.44 12.64
C TYR A 158 -24.72 1.23 11.50
N ASN A 159 -24.73 0.70 10.28
CA ASN A 159 -25.38 1.34 9.13
C ASN A 159 -26.92 1.38 9.30
N GLU A 160 -27.54 0.26 9.69
CA GLU A 160 -28.99 0.14 9.93
C GLU A 160 -29.48 1.09 11.04
N ASN A 161 -28.67 1.27 12.08
CA ASN A 161 -28.93 2.20 13.17
C ASN A 161 -28.53 3.66 12.85
N LYS A 162 -28.16 3.95 11.59
CA LYS A 162 -27.73 5.27 11.12
C LYS A 162 -26.53 5.82 11.89
N ILE A 163 -25.68 4.95 12.44
CA ILE A 163 -24.40 5.32 13.03
C ILE A 163 -23.41 5.64 11.92
N PHE A 164 -23.38 4.79 10.88
CA PHE A 164 -22.82 5.14 9.57
C PHE A 164 -23.89 5.80 8.71
N LYS A 165 -23.56 6.94 8.10
CA LYS A 165 -24.47 7.69 7.22
C LYS A 165 -23.79 8.05 5.92
N SER A 166 -24.41 7.67 4.81
CA SER A 166 -24.06 8.23 3.51
C SER A 166 -24.55 9.69 3.42
N THR A 167 -23.66 10.59 3.07
CA THR A 167 -23.93 12.02 2.86
C THR A 167 -23.67 12.40 1.40
N LYS A 168 -24.06 13.60 0.99
CA LYS A 168 -23.71 14.12 -0.35
C LYS A 168 -22.20 14.20 -0.59
N GLN A 169 -21.41 14.35 0.47
CA GLN A 169 -19.96 14.57 0.40
C GLN A 169 -19.14 13.30 0.62
N GLY A 170 -19.72 12.25 1.20
CA GLY A 170 -18.99 11.04 1.58
C GLY A 170 -19.70 10.21 2.64
N LEU A 171 -18.94 9.46 3.44
CA LEU A 171 -19.45 8.64 4.54
C LEU A 171 -19.15 9.32 5.88
N GLU A 172 -20.13 9.33 6.80
CA GLU A 172 -19.98 9.85 8.16
C GLU A 172 -20.13 8.72 9.18
N PHE A 173 -19.25 8.69 10.19
CA PHE A 173 -19.44 7.91 11.40
C PHE A 173 -19.83 8.86 12.54
N THR A 174 -21.10 8.82 12.92
CA THR A 174 -21.73 9.85 13.75
C THR A 174 -21.23 9.88 15.20
N SER A 175 -20.80 8.74 15.76
CA SER A 175 -20.34 8.66 17.15
C SER A 175 -19.12 9.55 17.42
N PHE A 176 -18.17 9.63 16.47
CA PHE A 176 -17.03 10.54 16.54
C PHE A 176 -17.15 11.74 15.59
N LYS A 177 -18.26 11.86 14.84
CA LYS A 177 -18.41 12.86 13.76
C LYS A 177 -17.26 12.83 12.74
N THR A 178 -16.60 11.68 12.57
CA THR A 178 -15.54 11.53 11.57
C THR A 178 -16.16 11.36 10.19
N THR A 179 -15.55 12.00 9.19
CA THR A 179 -16.03 11.92 7.80
C THR A 179 -14.96 11.34 6.89
N PHE A 180 -15.38 10.57 5.89
CA PHE A 180 -14.53 10.06 4.82
C PHE A 180 -15.08 10.53 3.48
N LYS A 181 -14.26 11.25 2.72
CA LYS A 181 -14.64 11.86 1.44
C LYS A 181 -13.67 11.43 0.35
N LYS A 182 -14.05 11.70 -0.89
CA LYS A 182 -13.21 11.46 -2.06
C LYS A 182 -12.93 12.77 -2.79
N GLN A 183 -11.75 12.88 -3.39
CA GLN A 183 -11.31 14.03 -4.15
C GLN A 183 -10.50 13.59 -5.37
N THR A 184 -10.47 14.43 -6.40
CA THR A 184 -9.51 14.32 -7.49
C THR A 184 -8.20 15.02 -7.12
N ASN A 185 -7.12 14.74 -7.85
CA ASN A 185 -5.80 15.31 -7.62
C ASN A 185 -5.63 16.79 -8.05
N ASP A 186 -6.70 17.58 -8.02
CA ASP A 186 -6.69 19.01 -8.32
C ASP A 186 -6.05 19.80 -7.17
N THR A 187 -4.86 20.36 -7.43
CA THR A 187 -4.02 21.07 -6.46
C THR A 187 -4.69 22.34 -5.91
N LEU A 188 -5.50 23.04 -6.71
CA LEU A 188 -6.18 24.26 -6.29
C LEU A 188 -7.27 23.97 -5.25
N ARG A 189 -7.96 22.84 -5.39
CA ARG A 189 -9.01 22.40 -4.45
C ARG A 189 -8.44 21.82 -3.16
N ALA A 190 -7.19 21.38 -3.20
CA ALA A 190 -6.52 20.76 -2.05
C ALA A 190 -6.01 21.76 -1.01
N GLN A 191 -5.87 23.04 -1.39
CA GLN A 191 -5.38 24.07 -0.48
C GLN A 191 -6.35 24.32 0.66
N GLY A 192 -5.81 24.39 1.89
CA GLY A 192 -6.62 24.70 3.07
C GLY A 192 -7.42 23.52 3.63
N GLY A 193 -7.20 22.29 3.13
CA GLY A 193 -7.71 21.06 3.74
C GLY A 193 -7.32 20.92 5.22
N ASN A 194 -8.07 20.11 5.95
CA ASN A 194 -7.83 19.82 7.36
C ASN A 194 -7.98 18.32 7.69
N SER A 195 -7.69 17.48 6.71
CA SER A 195 -7.80 16.03 6.86
C SER A 195 -6.66 15.48 7.72
N SER A 196 -6.94 14.40 8.43
CA SER A 196 -5.99 13.69 9.29
C SER A 196 -5.63 12.30 8.78
N LEU A 197 -6.40 11.71 7.87
CA LEU A 197 -5.98 10.52 7.14
C LEU A 197 -6.17 10.71 5.63
N ASN A 198 -5.08 10.73 4.88
CA ASN A 198 -5.09 10.94 3.44
C ASN A 198 -4.60 9.69 2.72
N ILE A 199 -5.40 9.16 1.81
CA ILE A 199 -5.01 8.05 0.93
C ILE A 199 -4.83 8.62 -0.46
N PHE A 200 -3.60 8.60 -0.98
CA PHE A 200 -3.32 8.97 -2.37
C PHE A 200 -3.21 7.70 -3.20
N ASP A 201 -4.23 7.44 -4.02
CA ASP A 201 -4.31 6.24 -4.86
C ASP A 201 -3.70 6.47 -6.24
N GLU A 202 -3.01 5.45 -6.75
CA GLU A 202 -2.33 5.45 -8.04
C GLU A 202 -1.46 6.69 -8.32
N VAL A 203 -0.60 7.06 -7.36
CA VAL A 203 0.27 8.26 -7.46
C VAL A 203 1.19 8.28 -8.69
N HIS A 204 1.38 7.15 -9.39
CA HIS A 204 2.08 7.09 -10.68
C HIS A 204 1.40 7.85 -11.81
N THR A 205 0.11 8.15 -11.66
CA THR A 205 -0.65 8.93 -12.66
C THR A 205 -0.49 10.43 -12.47
N TYR A 206 0.03 10.88 -11.32
CA TYR A 206 0.02 12.29 -10.92
C TYR A 206 1.17 13.04 -11.58
N GLY A 207 0.84 14.14 -12.29
CA GLY A 207 1.86 15.04 -12.84
C GLY A 207 2.40 15.98 -11.76
N GLU A 208 1.50 16.71 -11.11
CA GLU A 208 1.83 17.66 -10.06
C GLU A 208 1.88 17.01 -8.66
N ASP A 209 2.63 17.65 -7.76
CA ASP A 209 2.72 17.24 -6.37
C ASP A 209 1.62 17.89 -5.52
N ILE A 210 0.43 17.27 -5.56
CA ILE A 210 -0.66 17.62 -4.66
C ILE A 210 -0.37 17.26 -3.19
N THR A 211 0.53 16.31 -2.95
CA THR A 211 0.74 15.75 -1.62
C THR A 211 1.28 16.79 -0.66
N GLU A 212 2.15 17.69 -1.14
CA GLU A 212 2.69 18.79 -0.34
C GLU A 212 1.58 19.73 0.16
N SER A 213 0.64 20.09 -0.72
CA SER A 213 -0.47 21.00 -0.35
C SER A 213 -1.37 20.40 0.73
N VAL A 214 -1.72 19.13 0.58
CA VAL A 214 -2.57 18.40 1.53
C VAL A 214 -1.83 18.16 2.85
N ASN A 215 -0.60 17.63 2.80
CA ASN A 215 0.21 17.34 3.97
C ASN A 215 0.50 18.60 4.79
N LYS A 216 0.77 19.73 4.13
CA LYS A 216 0.97 21.02 4.81
C LYS A 216 -0.29 21.42 5.59
N GLY A 217 -1.47 21.30 4.97
CA GLY A 217 -2.74 21.56 5.63
C GLY A 217 -2.98 20.68 6.85
N SER A 218 -2.77 19.36 6.70
CA SER A 218 -2.86 18.38 7.78
C SER A 218 -1.90 18.70 8.93
N ARG A 219 -0.62 18.93 8.62
CA ARG A 219 0.43 19.20 9.60
C ARG A 219 0.18 20.44 10.44
N GLN A 220 -0.42 21.48 9.86
CA GLN A 220 -0.66 22.74 10.57
C GLN A 220 -1.87 22.70 11.51
N LYS A 221 -2.80 21.77 11.29
CA LYS A 221 -4.13 21.83 11.91
C LYS A 221 -4.53 20.57 12.68
N GLN A 222 -3.80 19.46 12.48
CA GLN A 222 -4.09 18.19 13.13
C GLN A 222 -2.87 17.72 13.94
N ASP A 223 -3.08 17.45 15.23
CA ASP A 223 -2.02 16.91 16.10
C ASP A 223 -1.59 15.50 15.63
N ASN A 224 -2.56 14.71 15.16
CA ASN A 224 -2.34 13.42 14.51
C ASN A 224 -2.79 13.49 13.05
N TRP A 225 -1.85 13.28 12.12
CA TRP A 225 -2.17 13.11 10.71
C TRP A 225 -1.32 12.00 10.07
N GLN A 226 -1.85 11.37 9.03
CA GLN A 226 -1.16 10.34 8.27
C GLN A 226 -1.57 10.40 6.80
N SER A 227 -0.58 10.35 5.92
CA SER A 227 -0.73 10.25 4.47
C SER A 227 -0.15 8.92 4.01
N ILE A 228 -0.94 8.16 3.25
CA ILE A 228 -0.54 6.87 2.68
C ILE A 228 -0.61 7.00 1.17
N TYR A 229 0.54 6.86 0.52
CA TYR A 229 0.69 6.86 -0.92
C TYR A 229 0.69 5.42 -1.40
N ILE A 230 -0.27 5.03 -2.24
CA ILE A 230 -0.31 3.70 -2.83
C ILE A 230 -0.16 3.79 -4.34
N THR A 231 0.53 2.82 -4.94
CA THR A 231 0.74 2.75 -6.39
C THR A 231 1.15 1.35 -6.83
N SER A 232 0.83 1.00 -8.07
CA SER A 232 1.39 -0.17 -8.75
C SER A 232 2.65 0.09 -9.58
N GLY A 233 3.27 1.26 -9.45
CA GLY A 233 4.22 1.73 -10.45
C GLY A 233 3.50 2.13 -11.74
N GLY A 234 4.24 2.51 -12.78
CA GLY A 234 3.62 2.96 -14.02
C GLY A 234 4.60 3.40 -15.09
N LEU A 235 4.03 3.75 -16.24
CA LEU A 235 4.76 4.17 -17.44
C LEU A 235 5.01 5.68 -17.49
N LYS A 236 4.19 6.48 -16.81
CA LYS A 236 4.36 7.94 -16.76
C LYS A 236 5.64 8.27 -15.98
N ARG A 237 6.49 9.09 -16.60
CA ARG A 237 7.75 9.58 -16.03
C ARG A 237 7.66 11.06 -15.72
N ASP A 238 8.62 11.55 -14.95
CA ASP A 238 8.79 12.95 -14.57
C ASP A 238 7.58 13.50 -13.79
N GLY A 239 6.87 12.60 -13.12
CA GLY A 239 5.71 12.90 -12.27
C GLY A 239 6.01 12.73 -10.79
N LEU A 240 4.96 12.78 -9.97
CA LEU A 240 5.05 12.63 -8.52
C LEU A 240 5.66 11.28 -8.10
N TYR A 241 5.36 10.20 -8.82
CA TYR A 241 5.88 8.87 -8.46
C TYR A 241 7.40 8.78 -8.50
N ASP A 242 8.05 9.33 -9.53
CA ASP A 242 9.52 9.29 -9.61
C ASP A 242 10.14 10.11 -8.47
N LYS A 243 9.55 11.27 -8.13
CA LYS A 243 9.95 12.08 -6.96
C LYS A 243 9.81 11.33 -5.63
N LEU A 244 8.70 10.62 -5.43
CA LEU A 244 8.49 9.81 -4.24
C LEU A 244 9.49 8.65 -4.18
N VAL A 245 9.73 7.96 -5.29
CA VAL A 245 10.72 6.88 -5.37
C VAL A 245 12.12 7.40 -5.04
N GLU A 246 12.51 8.56 -5.58
CA GLU A 246 13.79 9.21 -5.27
C GLU A 246 13.91 9.56 -3.79
N ARG A 247 12.91 10.29 -3.24
CA ARG A 247 12.85 10.65 -1.82
C ARG A 247 12.99 9.42 -0.93
N PHE A 248 12.16 8.40 -1.12
CA PHE A 248 12.12 7.19 -0.29
C PHE A 248 13.30 6.23 -0.48
N LYS A 249 14.16 6.47 -1.49
CA LYS A 249 15.46 5.77 -1.63
C LYS A 249 16.61 6.53 -0.97
N SER A 250 16.46 7.84 -0.74
CA SER A 250 17.53 8.72 -0.27
C SER A 250 18.05 8.35 1.13
N GLU A 251 19.25 8.83 1.44
CA GLU A 251 19.81 8.72 2.80
C GLU A 251 19.12 9.66 3.78
N GLU A 252 18.70 10.84 3.34
CA GLU A 252 17.94 11.77 4.19
C GLU A 252 16.65 11.13 4.71
N GLU A 253 15.90 10.46 3.83
CA GLU A 253 14.68 9.77 4.20
C GLU A 253 14.95 8.55 5.10
N PHE A 254 16.14 7.94 5.06
CA PHE A 254 16.51 6.91 6.03
C PHE A 254 16.51 7.44 7.47
N TYR A 255 16.95 8.69 7.66
CA TYR A 255 17.05 9.34 8.97
C TYR A 255 15.78 10.09 9.39
N ASN A 256 14.82 10.27 8.49
CA ASN A 256 13.50 10.84 8.81
C ASN A 256 12.63 9.83 9.59
N ASP A 257 12.53 9.96 10.91
CA ASP A 257 11.79 9.01 11.75
C ASP A 257 10.25 9.02 11.57
N ARG A 258 9.71 10.01 10.85
CA ARG A 258 8.25 10.21 10.72
C ARG A 258 7.63 9.56 9.50
N SER A 259 8.38 8.76 8.74
CA SER A 259 7.90 8.19 7.48
C SER A 259 8.51 6.85 7.15
N PHE A 260 7.85 6.06 6.30
CA PHE A 260 8.39 4.78 5.80
C PHE A 260 8.15 4.58 4.31
N GLY A 261 9.19 4.12 3.61
CA GLY A 261 9.12 3.67 2.23
C GLY A 261 9.03 2.16 2.14
N LEU A 262 7.90 1.63 1.66
CA LEU A 262 7.68 0.24 1.35
C LEU A 262 7.79 0.04 -0.16
N LEU A 263 9.03 0.03 -0.65
CA LEU A 263 9.35 -0.10 -2.07
C LEU A 263 9.54 -1.57 -2.46
N TYR A 264 8.43 -2.25 -2.78
CA TYR A 264 8.46 -3.59 -3.35
C TYR A 264 8.64 -3.52 -4.85
N MET A 265 9.86 -3.82 -5.27
CA MET A 265 10.28 -3.79 -6.67
C MET A 265 11.47 -4.73 -6.88
N LEU A 266 11.72 -5.12 -8.12
CA LEU A 266 13.00 -5.72 -8.48
C LEU A 266 14.11 -4.64 -8.42
N GLU A 267 15.34 -5.10 -8.26
CA GLU A 267 16.53 -4.25 -8.16
C GLU A 267 17.18 -4.02 -9.52
N ASN A 268 16.96 -4.92 -10.47
CA ASN A 268 17.38 -4.80 -11.86
C ASN A 268 16.50 -5.66 -12.78
N HIS A 269 16.57 -5.41 -14.09
CA HIS A 269 15.77 -6.11 -15.09
C HIS A 269 16.10 -7.60 -15.19
N GLU A 270 17.37 -8.01 -15.03
CA GLU A 270 17.81 -9.42 -15.04
C GLU A 270 17.15 -10.31 -13.99
N GLN A 271 16.65 -9.73 -12.91
CA GLN A 271 15.96 -10.49 -11.88
C GLN A 271 14.59 -11.02 -12.35
N VAL A 272 13.96 -10.44 -13.38
CA VAL A 272 12.63 -10.88 -13.82
C VAL A 272 12.64 -12.26 -14.50
N LYS A 273 13.81 -12.71 -15.03
CA LYS A 273 13.96 -14.08 -15.62
C LYS A 273 13.75 -15.17 -14.57
N ASP A 274 14.16 -14.93 -13.33
CA ASP A 274 13.98 -15.89 -12.23
C ASP A 274 12.72 -15.54 -11.43
N LYS A 275 11.70 -16.38 -11.60
CA LYS A 275 10.39 -16.24 -10.94
C LYS A 275 10.49 -16.14 -9.40
N LYS A 276 11.55 -16.67 -8.78
CA LYS A 276 11.76 -16.54 -7.32
C LYS A 276 11.92 -15.08 -6.88
N ASN A 277 12.52 -14.24 -7.72
CA ASN A 277 12.74 -12.83 -7.41
C ASN A 277 11.45 -12.01 -7.44
N TRP A 278 10.38 -12.50 -8.06
CA TRP A 278 9.12 -11.76 -8.17
C TRP A 278 8.50 -11.44 -6.80
N THR A 279 8.82 -12.24 -5.79
CA THR A 279 8.47 -12.00 -4.38
C THR A 279 8.99 -10.66 -3.84
N MET A 280 10.07 -10.10 -4.41
CA MET A 280 10.58 -8.77 -4.05
C MET A 280 9.63 -7.64 -4.44
N ALA A 281 8.89 -7.80 -5.54
CA ALA A 281 7.92 -6.83 -6.04
C ALA A 281 6.47 -7.15 -5.62
N LEU A 282 6.20 -8.44 -5.41
CA LEU A 282 4.90 -8.99 -5.05
C LEU A 282 5.05 -9.84 -3.78
N PRO A 283 5.24 -9.23 -2.60
CA PRO A 283 5.48 -9.95 -1.35
C PRO A 283 4.28 -10.80 -0.87
N LEU A 284 3.12 -10.63 -1.50
CA LEU A 284 1.89 -11.37 -1.21
C LEU A 284 1.57 -12.43 -2.29
N ILE A 285 2.47 -12.65 -3.26
CA ILE A 285 2.26 -13.57 -4.37
C ILE A 285 2.00 -15.00 -3.88
N GLY A 286 1.09 -15.68 -4.56
CA GLY A 286 0.56 -16.98 -4.14
C GLY A 286 -0.75 -16.87 -3.36
N ASN A 287 -0.97 -15.73 -2.70
CA ASN A 287 -2.26 -15.36 -2.13
C ASN A 287 -2.95 -14.34 -3.05
N VAL A 288 -2.39 -13.13 -3.13
CA VAL A 288 -2.94 -12.02 -3.92
C VAL A 288 -1.78 -11.16 -4.45
N PRO A 289 -1.43 -11.23 -5.76
CA PRO A 289 -2.03 -12.08 -6.79
C PRO A 289 -1.61 -13.56 -6.69
N LYS A 290 -2.33 -14.44 -7.40
CA LYS A 290 -1.94 -15.85 -7.56
C LYS A 290 -0.73 -15.98 -8.47
N TRP A 291 0.15 -16.95 -8.19
CA TRP A 291 1.30 -17.27 -9.05
C TRP A 291 0.91 -17.49 -10.51
N SER A 292 -0.16 -18.26 -10.75
CA SER A 292 -0.62 -18.57 -12.11
C SER A 292 -0.95 -17.31 -12.92
N GLY A 293 -1.63 -16.33 -12.33
CA GLY A 293 -2.00 -15.10 -13.03
C GLY A 293 -0.78 -14.24 -13.38
N VAL A 294 0.21 -14.14 -12.49
CA VAL A 294 1.45 -13.40 -12.78
C VAL A 294 2.30 -14.11 -13.83
N ILE A 295 2.31 -15.45 -13.82
CA ILE A 295 3.02 -16.27 -14.82
C ILE A 295 2.38 -16.09 -16.20
N GLU A 296 1.05 -16.12 -16.28
CA GLU A 296 0.32 -15.90 -17.52
C GLU A 296 0.60 -14.50 -18.10
N GLU A 297 0.56 -13.45 -17.27
CA GLU A 297 0.92 -12.09 -17.72
C GLU A 297 2.37 -11.99 -18.23
N TYR A 298 3.31 -12.69 -17.58
CA TYR A 298 4.70 -12.75 -18.03
C TYR A 298 4.84 -13.47 -19.38
N GLU A 299 4.19 -14.61 -19.55
CA GLU A 299 4.23 -15.41 -20.79
C GLU A 299 3.60 -14.65 -21.96
N LEU A 300 2.46 -13.99 -21.73
CA LEU A 300 1.83 -13.10 -22.71
C LEU A 300 2.75 -11.93 -23.10
N ALA A 301 3.55 -11.43 -22.15
CA ALA A 301 4.48 -10.35 -22.42
C ALA A 301 5.70 -10.78 -23.26
N GLN A 302 6.11 -12.05 -23.27
CA GLN A 302 7.33 -12.49 -23.98
C GLN A 302 7.31 -12.16 -25.49
N GLY A 303 6.13 -12.17 -26.11
CA GLY A 303 5.96 -11.89 -27.55
C GLY A 303 5.76 -10.42 -27.92
N ASP A 304 5.56 -9.51 -26.95
CA ASP A 304 5.20 -8.11 -27.22
C ASP A 304 6.00 -7.15 -26.32
N PRO A 305 6.93 -6.36 -26.90
CA PRO A 305 7.73 -5.38 -26.15
C PRO A 305 6.91 -4.37 -25.34
N ALA A 306 5.74 -3.96 -25.83
CA ALA A 306 4.87 -3.04 -25.10
C ALA A 306 4.25 -3.72 -23.87
N LEU A 307 3.94 -5.01 -23.96
CA LEU A 307 3.49 -5.81 -22.82
C LEU A 307 4.62 -6.09 -21.83
N GLN A 308 5.86 -6.31 -22.30
CA GLN A 308 7.04 -6.43 -21.42
C GLN A 308 7.22 -5.17 -20.57
N ASN A 309 7.19 -4.00 -21.21
CA ASN A 309 7.30 -2.72 -20.52
C ASN A 309 6.19 -2.53 -19.48
N LYS A 310 4.95 -2.90 -19.83
CA LYS A 310 3.83 -2.85 -18.88
C LYS A 310 4.05 -3.80 -17.70
N PHE A 311 4.43 -5.04 -17.95
CA PHE A 311 4.66 -6.02 -16.89
C PHE A 311 5.78 -5.56 -15.94
N LEU A 312 6.89 -5.08 -16.49
CA LEU A 312 8.01 -4.56 -15.69
C LEU A 312 7.59 -3.36 -14.84
N ALA A 313 6.89 -2.39 -15.43
CA ALA A 313 6.48 -1.17 -14.74
C ALA A 313 5.40 -1.42 -13.69
N PHE A 314 4.38 -2.21 -14.03
CA PHE A 314 3.18 -2.39 -13.18
C PHE A 314 3.28 -3.57 -12.22
N ASN A 315 4.02 -4.63 -12.53
CA ASN A 315 4.09 -5.83 -11.68
C ASN A 315 5.42 -5.93 -10.94
N MET A 316 6.51 -5.50 -11.58
CA MET A 316 7.86 -5.66 -11.04
C MET A 316 8.46 -4.36 -10.47
N GLY A 317 7.75 -3.24 -10.60
CA GLY A 317 8.18 -1.93 -10.07
C GLY A 317 9.43 -1.37 -10.76
N LEU A 318 9.79 -1.87 -11.94
CA LEU A 318 10.96 -1.44 -12.69
C LEU A 318 10.60 -0.38 -13.72
N PRO A 319 11.19 0.84 -13.61
CA PRO A 319 11.03 1.84 -14.64
C PRO A 319 11.94 1.52 -15.82
N MET A 320 11.38 1.21 -17.00
CA MET A 320 12.18 1.22 -18.24
C MET A 320 12.23 2.63 -18.82
N GLN A 321 13.46 3.13 -19.01
CA GLN A 321 13.79 4.19 -19.95
C GLN A 321 14.47 3.51 -21.15
N ASP A 322 13.82 3.60 -22.30
CA ASP A 322 14.27 3.24 -23.66
C ASP A 322 14.77 1.82 -23.98
N THR A 323 14.04 1.19 -24.93
CA THR A 323 14.42 0.18 -25.96
C THR A 323 15.38 -1.00 -25.66
N ALA A 324 15.81 -1.25 -24.43
CA ALA A 324 16.58 -2.44 -24.10
C ALA A 324 15.66 -3.66 -23.88
N TYR A 325 15.45 -4.44 -24.94
CA TYR A 325 14.68 -5.70 -24.88
C TYR A 325 15.32 -6.67 -23.90
N TYR A 326 14.52 -7.23 -23.02
CA TYR A 326 14.98 -8.23 -22.05
C TYR A 326 14.99 -9.66 -22.61
N PHE A 327 14.10 -9.89 -23.58
CA PHE A 327 14.13 -11.02 -24.48
C PHE A 327 14.65 -10.54 -25.83
N THR A 328 15.79 -11.07 -26.23
CA THR A 328 16.28 -10.89 -27.58
C THR A 328 15.40 -11.67 -28.56
N PRO A 329 15.40 -11.34 -29.87
CA PRO A 329 14.80 -12.20 -30.90
C PRO A 329 15.34 -13.64 -30.93
N GLN A 330 16.44 -13.93 -30.24
CA GLN A 330 16.94 -15.30 -30.04
C GLN A 330 16.23 -16.01 -28.87
N ASP A 331 15.84 -15.29 -27.83
CA ASP A 331 15.11 -15.85 -26.67
C ASP A 331 13.65 -16.20 -27.01
N THR A 332 13.11 -15.66 -28.11
CA THR A 332 11.75 -15.93 -28.60
C THR A 332 11.68 -17.02 -29.68
N LYS A 333 12.82 -17.61 -30.05
CA LYS A 333 12.83 -18.75 -30.98
C LYS A 333 12.32 -20.00 -30.26
N LEU A 334 11.36 -20.68 -30.88
CA LEU A 334 10.95 -22.03 -30.48
C LEU A 334 12.19 -22.93 -30.52
N THR A 335 12.61 -23.40 -29.35
CA THR A 335 13.65 -24.41 -29.21
C THR A 335 13.00 -25.75 -28.92
N ASP A 336 13.65 -26.84 -29.34
CA ASP A 336 13.19 -28.18 -29.01
C ASP A 336 13.06 -28.33 -27.50
N PHE A 337 11.92 -28.86 -27.06
CA PHE A 337 11.60 -29.02 -25.66
C PHE A 337 12.66 -29.91 -24.97
N ASN A 338 13.39 -29.36 -24.02
CA ASN A 338 14.47 -30.07 -23.36
C ASN A 338 13.93 -31.13 -22.38
N LEU A 339 13.91 -32.40 -22.82
CA LEU A 339 13.45 -33.53 -22.01
C LEU A 339 14.33 -33.82 -20.78
N SER A 340 15.57 -33.31 -20.73
CA SER A 340 16.46 -33.49 -19.56
C SER A 340 15.96 -32.81 -18.30
N VAL A 341 15.05 -31.83 -18.42
CA VAL A 341 14.42 -31.13 -17.29
C VAL A 341 13.52 -32.08 -16.47
N PHE A 342 13.14 -33.24 -17.04
CA PHE A 342 12.40 -34.31 -16.35
C PHE A 342 13.30 -35.46 -15.86
N ASN A 343 14.58 -35.48 -16.23
CA ASN A 343 15.52 -36.49 -15.76
C ASN A 343 16.07 -36.09 -14.39
N LYS A 344 15.30 -36.38 -13.33
CA LYS A 344 15.87 -36.52 -11.98
C LYS A 344 16.79 -37.74 -11.96
N ASN A 345 18.06 -37.56 -12.28
CA ASN A 345 19.15 -38.44 -11.86
C ASN A 345 20.50 -37.72 -12.02
N ARG A 346 20.82 -36.87 -11.04
CA ARG A 346 22.11 -36.84 -10.32
C ARG A 346 22.05 -35.86 -9.15
#